data_AF-A0A842W0A7-F1
#
_entry.id   AF-A0A842W0A7-F1
#
_cell.length_a   1.000
_cell.length_b   1.000
_cell.length_c   1.000
_cell.angle_alpha   90.00
_cell.angle_beta   90.00
_cell.angle_gamma   90.00
#
_symmetry.space_group_name_H-M   'P 1'
#
loop_
_entity.id
_entity.type
_entity.pdbx_description
1 polymer ?
#
loop_
_entity_poly.entity_id
_entity_poly.type
_entity_poly.pdbx_seq_one_letter_code
_entity_poly.pdbx_strand_id
1 'polypeptide(L)'
;YAETEFEGPPREADQYHRNHPKFLELAEDYIKHVSKVIKPHLVTNGGRIIFCQLDNECSMIKKQNQVLGLPLEDPSSFKAFIKQEYGDWEEAARIYGLEEEWECWDDVGPMPAAPLNEKEFLLYIDTARYLEWYDALFFKRIADMYEKNGINVPFYINSTGPPFPHDPALLDEFVALRTADIYYLKKEKLINMLTLNAKLLKATAPAVVAGEFRCGTFSGHEMRANLYKYQALLWMAYGYHGVNYFMIVERHRWPNTPIDAVGRPFIANKMFKQIIGAYNKIDYPRFTQHSVADINLLWYRPHAFANKAAPLEPGFDMKDDYNNNLVYKSLIRANIPFDLWYPNSQFSSINSHPYLIYAGHDFIEEQIADAMLDYAKSGGTIIFLYNYPKKTITGKELSVFGDLLLKPTGGFRCSRNYGINFGYRTINVSTKMFLDYKIPGDNSDFQVFKFKHMNVGYIRNVEKGRLVMLGFDLTPVNLEPVLSILGWKPALTSSSNILSTLYHIPESDELLLTMVNPGDEPINAYTSLNKNKLGIADLSLAQDYSCESLLDNEKIESIDAKRIRTTLKPQDGKLLYFKKL
;
A
#
# COMPACT_ATOMS: atom_id res chain seq x y z
N TYR A 1 34.08 1.29 3.91
CA TYR A 1 32.79 0.60 4.04
C TYR A 1 33.08 -0.81 3.58
N ALA A 2 33.23 -1.77 4.49
CA ALA A 2 33.30 -3.16 4.07
C ALA A 2 31.92 -3.65 3.59
N GLU A 3 30.84 -2.95 3.96
CA GLU A 3 29.43 -3.30 3.65
C GLU A 3 28.93 -2.83 2.26
N THR A 4 29.71 -2.08 1.47
CA THR A 4 29.29 -1.64 0.11
C THR A 4 30.25 -2.06 -1.00
N GLU A 5 31.41 -2.60 -0.67
CA GLU A 5 32.21 -3.24 -1.72
C GLU A 5 31.39 -4.45 -2.17
N PHE A 6 31.00 -4.47 -3.45
CA PHE A 6 30.15 -5.52 -4.05
C PHE A 6 28.71 -5.61 -3.53
N GLU A 7 28.22 -4.59 -2.82
CA GLU A 7 26.87 -4.56 -2.23
C GLU A 7 26.60 -5.64 -1.16
N GLY A 8 27.64 -6.09 -0.45
CA GLY A 8 27.52 -6.97 0.70
C GLY A 8 28.20 -8.34 0.54
N PRO A 9 27.96 -9.09 -0.55
CA PRO A 9 28.67 -10.34 -0.82
C PRO A 9 30.19 -10.17 -0.92
N PRO A 10 30.98 -11.22 -0.60
CA PRO A 10 32.41 -11.20 -0.85
C PRO A 10 32.68 -11.18 -2.37
N ARG A 11 33.86 -10.67 -2.76
CA ARG A 11 34.25 -10.45 -4.17
C ARG A 11 34.07 -11.68 -5.05
N GLU A 12 34.43 -12.85 -4.53
CA GLU A 12 34.32 -14.13 -5.23
C GLU A 12 32.87 -14.54 -5.53
N ALA A 13 31.89 -14.03 -4.77
CA ALA A 13 30.48 -14.29 -4.98
C ALA A 13 29.84 -13.25 -5.92
N ASP A 14 30.28 -11.99 -5.88
CA ASP A 14 29.65 -10.86 -6.61
C ASP A 14 29.63 -10.99 -8.13
N GLN A 15 30.59 -11.73 -8.69
CA GLN A 15 30.66 -12.02 -10.12
C GLN A 15 29.51 -12.90 -10.64
N TYR A 16 28.75 -13.52 -9.73
CA TYR A 16 27.66 -14.43 -10.04
C TYR A 16 26.31 -13.79 -9.72
N HIS A 17 25.30 -14.04 -10.56
CA HIS A 17 23.92 -13.70 -10.21
C HIS A 17 23.44 -14.57 -9.03
N ARG A 18 22.44 -14.08 -8.28
CA ARG A 18 21.97 -14.69 -7.02
C ARG A 18 21.50 -16.16 -7.13
N ASN A 19 21.01 -16.58 -8.29
CA ASN A 19 20.58 -17.96 -8.55
C ASN A 19 21.62 -18.83 -9.23
N HIS A 20 22.83 -18.31 -9.50
CA HIS A 20 23.93 -19.07 -10.10
C HIS A 20 24.37 -20.20 -9.17
N PRO A 21 24.66 -21.42 -9.67
CA PRO A 21 25.05 -22.55 -8.83
C PRO A 21 26.23 -22.24 -7.89
N LYS A 22 27.24 -21.51 -8.39
CA LYS A 22 28.39 -21.13 -7.56
C LYS A 22 28.07 -20.10 -6.47
N PHE A 23 27.14 -19.18 -6.73
CA PHE A 23 26.68 -18.24 -5.69
C PHE A 23 25.98 -19.01 -4.58
N LEU A 24 25.08 -19.93 -4.96
CA LEU A 24 24.31 -20.74 -4.03
C LEU A 24 25.19 -21.70 -3.21
N GLU A 25 26.24 -22.27 -3.79
CA GLU A 25 27.23 -23.07 -3.07
C GLU A 25 27.92 -22.26 -1.96
N LEU A 26 28.37 -21.03 -2.28
CA LEU A 26 29.01 -20.14 -1.31
C LEU A 26 28.02 -19.66 -0.23
N ALA A 27 26.78 -19.36 -0.62
CA ALA A 27 25.72 -19.00 0.32
C ALA A 27 25.37 -20.15 1.26
N GLU A 28 25.27 -21.38 0.76
CA GLU A 28 24.98 -22.57 1.58
C GLU A 28 26.09 -22.82 2.61
N ASP A 29 27.37 -22.67 2.21
CA ASP A 29 28.49 -22.82 3.14
C ASP A 29 28.44 -21.76 4.25
N TYR A 30 28.18 -20.50 3.90
CA TYR A 30 27.97 -19.43 4.88
C TYR A 30 26.80 -19.74 5.83
N ILE A 31 25.62 -20.05 5.27
CA ILE A 31 24.40 -20.34 6.03
C ILE A 31 24.61 -21.51 6.98
N LYS A 32 25.29 -22.58 6.55
CA LYS A 32 25.62 -23.73 7.40
C LYS A 32 26.42 -23.32 8.63
N HIS A 33 27.45 -22.49 8.45
CA HIS A 33 28.31 -22.05 9.55
C HIS A 33 27.58 -21.09 10.50
N VAL A 34 26.84 -20.11 9.96
CA VAL A 34 26.05 -19.18 10.78
C VAL A 34 24.94 -19.89 11.53
N SER A 35 24.22 -20.81 10.85
CA SER A 35 23.13 -21.59 11.44
C SER A 35 23.59 -22.37 12.67
N LYS A 36 24.80 -22.95 12.63
CA LYS A 36 25.40 -23.63 13.79
C LYS A 36 25.53 -22.72 15.02
N VAL A 37 25.83 -21.44 14.81
CA VAL A 37 25.98 -20.44 15.88
C VAL A 37 24.64 -19.92 16.36
N ILE A 38 23.71 -19.59 15.45
CA ILE A 38 22.44 -18.97 15.84
C ILE A 38 21.42 -19.98 16.38
N LYS A 39 21.51 -21.26 15.99
CA LYS A 39 20.53 -22.30 16.34
C LYS A 39 20.26 -22.40 17.86
N PRO A 40 21.26 -22.43 18.76
CA PRO A 40 21.02 -22.43 20.21
C PRO A 40 20.31 -21.18 20.75
N HIS A 41 20.28 -20.08 19.97
CA HIS A 41 19.68 -18.81 20.36
C HIS A 41 18.28 -18.60 19.76
N LEU A 42 17.76 -19.56 18.99
CA LEU A 42 16.38 -19.56 18.52
C LEU A 42 15.40 -19.71 19.69
N VAL A 43 14.26 -19.04 19.62
CA VAL A 43 13.21 -19.14 20.66
C VAL A 43 12.71 -20.58 20.84
N THR A 44 12.67 -21.35 19.76
CA THR A 44 12.37 -22.80 19.73
C THR A 44 13.39 -23.66 20.47
N ASN A 45 14.59 -23.13 20.74
CA ASN A 45 15.66 -23.77 21.50
C ASN A 45 15.93 -23.04 22.84
N GLY A 46 14.96 -22.26 23.33
CA GLY A 46 15.06 -21.53 24.60
C GLY A 46 15.79 -20.18 24.53
N GLY A 47 16.11 -19.71 23.32
CA GLY A 47 16.74 -18.41 23.09
C GLY A 47 15.76 -17.26 22.87
N ARG A 48 16.20 -16.23 22.14
CA ARG A 48 15.46 -14.96 21.92
C ARG A 48 15.28 -14.58 20.45
N ILE A 49 15.87 -15.31 19.53
CA ILE A 49 15.70 -15.08 18.10
C ILE A 49 14.32 -15.63 17.70
N ILE A 50 13.42 -14.74 17.28
CA ILE A 50 12.03 -15.06 16.95
C ILE A 50 11.74 -15.08 15.44
N PHE A 51 12.63 -14.50 14.63
CA PHE A 51 12.54 -14.45 13.18
C PHE A 51 13.93 -14.59 12.56
N CYS A 52 14.00 -15.05 11.31
CA CYS A 52 15.22 -15.08 10.51
C CYS A 52 15.01 -14.33 9.19
N GLN A 53 15.84 -13.33 8.91
CA GLN A 53 15.79 -12.58 7.65
C GLN A 53 16.50 -13.35 6.55
N LEU A 54 15.86 -13.57 5.41
CA LEU A 54 16.45 -14.39 4.33
C LEU A 54 17.62 -13.69 3.62
N ASP A 55 17.45 -12.41 3.27
CA ASP A 55 18.47 -11.54 2.68
C ASP A 55 18.08 -10.07 2.99
N ASN A 56 18.83 -9.08 2.51
CA ASN A 56 18.57 -7.67 2.81
C ASN A 56 18.21 -6.88 1.55
N GLU A 57 16.98 -6.34 1.49
CA GLU A 57 16.48 -5.52 0.38
C GLU A 57 16.75 -6.14 -1.01
N CYS A 58 16.79 -7.48 -1.09
CA CYS A 58 17.17 -8.17 -2.31
C CYS A 58 16.17 -7.84 -3.41
N SER A 59 16.63 -7.27 -4.51
CA SER A 59 15.82 -7.06 -5.69
C SER A 59 16.72 -7.08 -6.92
N MET A 60 16.28 -7.78 -7.98
CA MET A 60 17.04 -7.77 -9.23
C MET A 60 17.02 -6.44 -9.97
N ILE A 61 16.25 -5.45 -9.50
CA ILE A 61 16.21 -4.10 -10.06
C ILE A 61 17.62 -3.46 -10.13
N LYS A 62 18.49 -3.69 -9.14
CA LYS A 62 19.86 -3.10 -9.13
C LYS A 62 20.88 -3.90 -9.94
N LYS A 63 20.67 -5.21 -10.13
CA LYS A 63 21.61 -6.14 -10.81
C LYS A 63 21.01 -6.82 -12.05
N GLN A 64 19.99 -6.22 -12.66
CA GLN A 64 19.21 -6.79 -13.76
C GLN A 64 20.06 -7.26 -14.94
N ASN A 65 21.14 -6.55 -15.26
CA ASN A 65 22.03 -6.92 -16.37
C ASN A 65 22.69 -8.29 -16.17
N GLN A 66 22.73 -8.81 -14.94
CA GLN A 66 23.24 -10.14 -14.64
C GLN A 66 22.23 -11.27 -14.97
N VAL A 67 20.94 -10.96 -15.15
CA VAL A 67 19.88 -11.99 -15.28
C VAL A 67 19.05 -11.90 -16.57
N LEU A 68 19.11 -10.77 -17.29
CA LEU A 68 18.29 -10.57 -18.50
C LEU A 68 18.79 -11.34 -19.74
N GLY A 69 19.96 -11.96 -19.69
CA GLY A 69 20.56 -12.71 -20.81
C GLY A 69 20.96 -14.14 -20.47
N LEU A 70 20.34 -14.75 -19.45
CA LEU A 70 20.67 -16.11 -19.04
C LEU A 70 20.21 -17.13 -20.09
N PRO A 71 21.02 -18.17 -20.36
CA PRO A 71 20.68 -19.21 -21.34
C PRO A 71 19.54 -20.10 -20.82
N LEU A 72 18.84 -20.82 -21.70
CA LEU A 72 17.66 -21.63 -21.33
C LEU A 72 18.01 -22.72 -20.31
N GLU A 73 19.22 -23.26 -20.36
CA GLU A 73 19.73 -24.28 -19.43
C GLU A 73 19.84 -23.74 -18.00
N ASP A 74 19.90 -22.41 -17.84
CA ASP A 74 19.80 -21.80 -16.52
C ASP A 74 18.33 -21.85 -16.06
N PRO A 75 18.03 -22.57 -14.96
CA PRO A 75 16.67 -22.73 -14.46
C PRO A 75 16.08 -21.43 -13.89
N SER A 76 16.85 -20.35 -13.85
CA SER A 76 16.43 -19.01 -13.45
C SER A 76 16.39 -18.02 -14.61
N SER A 77 16.51 -18.49 -15.86
CA SER A 77 16.42 -17.64 -17.05
C SER A 77 15.00 -17.17 -17.36
N PHE A 78 14.88 -16.08 -18.12
CA PHE A 78 13.60 -15.61 -18.66
C PHE A 78 12.92 -16.68 -19.52
N LYS A 79 13.71 -17.46 -20.27
CA LYS A 79 13.19 -18.55 -21.10
C LYS A 79 12.56 -19.66 -20.25
N ALA A 80 13.17 -19.99 -19.11
CA ALA A 80 12.59 -20.94 -18.15
C ALA A 80 11.26 -20.42 -17.56
N PHE A 81 11.19 -19.12 -17.25
CA PHE A 81 9.95 -18.47 -16.83
C PHE A 81 8.85 -18.55 -17.92
N ILE A 82 9.16 -18.18 -19.17
CA ILE A 82 8.21 -18.29 -20.30
C ILE A 82 7.73 -19.72 -20.49
N LYS A 83 8.64 -20.71 -20.40
CA LYS A 83 8.28 -22.13 -20.47
C LYS A 83 7.35 -22.55 -19.35
N GLN A 84 7.52 -22.02 -18.14
CA GLN A 84 6.62 -22.29 -17.02
C GLN A 84 5.23 -21.68 -17.23
N GLU A 85 5.18 -20.43 -17.71
CA GLU A 85 3.92 -19.68 -17.86
C GLU A 85 3.09 -20.13 -19.06
N TYR A 86 3.74 -20.40 -20.20
CA TYR A 86 3.08 -20.64 -21.49
C TYR A 86 3.29 -22.06 -22.04
N GLY A 87 4.15 -22.85 -21.40
CA GLY A 87 4.53 -24.18 -21.87
C GLY A 87 5.57 -24.17 -22.98
N ASP A 88 5.40 -23.31 -24.00
CA ASP A 88 6.31 -23.19 -25.14
C ASP A 88 6.45 -21.75 -25.67
N TRP A 89 7.53 -21.48 -26.41
CA TRP A 89 7.82 -20.15 -26.96
C TRP A 89 6.85 -19.75 -28.08
N GLU A 90 6.34 -20.71 -28.87
CA GLU A 90 5.38 -20.45 -29.95
C GLU A 90 4.08 -19.82 -29.41
N GLU A 91 3.57 -20.32 -28.29
CA GLU A 91 2.36 -19.79 -27.66
C GLU A 91 2.60 -18.40 -27.07
N ALA A 92 3.76 -18.18 -26.45
CA ALA A 92 4.14 -16.86 -25.96
C ALA A 92 4.29 -15.85 -27.11
N ALA A 93 4.95 -16.24 -28.21
CA ALA A 93 5.06 -15.42 -29.42
C ALA A 93 3.68 -15.04 -29.96
N ARG A 94 2.75 -15.99 -30.04
CA ARG A 94 1.36 -15.75 -30.47
C ARG A 94 0.61 -14.77 -29.57
N ILE A 95 0.80 -14.86 -28.25
CA ILE A 95 0.17 -13.95 -27.29
C ILE A 95 0.74 -12.54 -27.41
N TYR A 96 2.04 -12.41 -27.60
CA TYR A 96 2.70 -11.12 -27.76
C TYR A 96 2.56 -10.53 -29.16
N GLY A 97 2.16 -11.33 -30.15
CA GLY A 97 2.17 -10.95 -31.56
C GLY A 97 3.58 -10.81 -32.12
N LEU A 98 4.48 -11.72 -31.72
CA LEU A 98 5.91 -11.79 -32.05
C LEU A 98 6.27 -13.03 -32.88
N GLU A 99 5.31 -13.62 -33.60
CA GLU A 99 5.52 -14.86 -34.36
C GLU A 99 6.48 -14.70 -35.55
N GLU A 100 6.75 -13.47 -35.99
CA GLU A 100 7.74 -13.18 -37.04
C GLU A 100 9.14 -12.91 -36.47
N GLU A 101 9.23 -12.62 -35.16
CA GLU A 101 10.45 -12.25 -34.47
C GLU A 101 11.04 -13.40 -33.64
N TRP A 102 10.20 -14.32 -33.16
CA TRP A 102 10.63 -15.50 -32.42
C TRP A 102 10.48 -16.72 -33.32
N GLU A 103 11.60 -17.35 -33.69
CA GLU A 103 11.63 -18.61 -34.47
C GLU A 103 12.12 -19.78 -33.62
N CYS A 104 12.78 -19.49 -32.49
CA CYS A 104 13.26 -20.48 -31.55
C CYS A 104 13.46 -19.90 -30.14
N TRP A 105 13.86 -20.75 -29.19
CA TRP A 105 14.19 -20.32 -27.83
C TRP A 105 15.33 -19.28 -27.77
N ASP A 106 16.20 -19.18 -28.78
CA ASP A 106 17.28 -18.19 -28.78
C ASP A 106 16.80 -16.75 -28.99
N ASP A 107 15.62 -16.58 -29.59
CA ASP A 107 15.01 -15.27 -29.82
C ASP A 107 14.21 -14.77 -28.60
N VAL A 108 13.86 -15.68 -27.70
CA VAL A 108 13.09 -15.38 -26.49
C VAL A 108 13.95 -14.59 -25.50
N GLY A 109 13.57 -13.34 -25.26
CA GLY A 109 14.27 -12.44 -24.35
C GLY A 109 13.33 -11.48 -23.63
N PRO A 110 13.75 -10.98 -22.45
CA PRO A 110 12.98 -9.98 -21.72
C PRO A 110 13.06 -8.61 -22.40
N MET A 111 12.11 -7.74 -22.08
CA MET A 111 12.06 -6.37 -22.55
C MET A 111 12.63 -5.40 -21.50
N PRO A 112 13.83 -4.82 -21.72
CA PRO A 112 14.47 -3.96 -20.73
C PRO A 112 13.98 -2.51 -20.72
N ALA A 113 13.20 -2.10 -21.73
CA ALA A 113 12.82 -0.72 -21.96
C ALA A 113 11.31 -0.47 -21.81
N ALA A 114 10.91 0.80 -21.80
CA ALA A 114 9.51 1.22 -21.86
C ALA A 114 8.83 0.67 -23.13
N PRO A 115 7.56 0.23 -23.05
CA PRO A 115 6.84 -0.22 -24.23
C PRO A 115 6.45 0.98 -25.09
N LEU A 116 6.70 0.88 -26.39
CA LEU A 116 6.32 1.85 -27.42
C LEU A 116 4.93 1.57 -27.99
N ASN A 117 4.45 0.33 -27.85
CA ASN A 117 3.16 -0.12 -28.37
C ASN A 117 2.53 -1.18 -27.43
N GLU A 118 1.31 -1.60 -27.76
CA GLU A 118 0.54 -2.57 -26.97
C GLU A 118 1.15 -3.98 -26.96
N LYS A 119 1.81 -4.41 -28.04
CA LYS A 119 2.47 -5.73 -28.10
C LYS A 119 3.63 -5.80 -27.11
N GLU A 120 4.47 -4.77 -27.14
CA GLU A 120 5.59 -4.58 -26.21
C GLU A 120 5.13 -4.49 -24.75
N PHE A 121 3.93 -3.98 -24.50
CA PHE A 121 3.39 -3.85 -23.15
C PHE A 121 3.21 -5.21 -22.45
N LEU A 122 2.81 -6.27 -23.17
CA LEU A 122 2.66 -7.60 -22.57
C LEU A 122 4.01 -8.20 -22.16
N LEU A 123 4.98 -8.18 -23.09
CA LEU A 123 6.33 -8.65 -22.81
C LEU A 123 6.99 -7.83 -21.68
N TYR A 124 6.70 -6.53 -21.61
CA TYR A 124 7.11 -5.66 -20.52
C TYR A 124 6.56 -6.12 -19.16
N ILE A 125 5.26 -6.44 -19.08
CA ILE A 125 4.65 -6.92 -17.83
C ILE A 125 5.28 -8.26 -17.42
N ASP A 126 5.46 -9.17 -18.36
CA ASP A 126 6.06 -10.47 -18.08
C ASP A 126 7.54 -10.38 -17.73
N THR A 127 8.24 -9.36 -18.24
CA THR A 127 9.59 -9.03 -17.77
C THR A 127 9.58 -8.59 -16.30
N ALA A 128 8.60 -7.79 -15.87
CA ALA A 128 8.46 -7.42 -14.45
C ALA A 128 8.14 -8.65 -13.58
N ARG A 129 7.21 -9.51 -14.03
CA ARG A 129 6.83 -10.76 -13.34
C ARG A 129 7.99 -11.74 -13.25
N TYR A 130 8.82 -11.84 -14.30
CA TYR A 130 10.02 -12.65 -14.29
C TYR A 130 10.99 -12.24 -13.18
N LEU A 131 11.24 -10.93 -13.00
CA LEU A 131 12.15 -10.45 -11.97
C LEU A 131 11.63 -10.79 -10.56
N GLU A 132 10.32 -10.70 -10.36
CA GLU A 132 9.65 -11.10 -9.11
C GLU A 132 9.74 -12.60 -8.86
N TRP A 133 9.49 -13.41 -9.91
CA TRP A 133 9.64 -14.85 -9.87
C TRP A 133 11.09 -15.26 -9.57
N TYR A 134 12.06 -14.59 -10.17
CA TYR A 134 13.48 -14.84 -9.94
C TYR A 134 13.85 -14.58 -8.46
N ASP A 135 13.39 -13.46 -7.90
CA ASP A 135 13.62 -13.10 -6.50
C ASP A 135 12.93 -14.13 -5.57
N ALA A 136 11.69 -14.54 -5.86
CA ALA A 136 10.98 -15.56 -5.09
C ALA A 136 11.72 -16.92 -5.14
N LEU A 137 12.22 -17.32 -6.31
CA LEU A 137 13.04 -18.53 -6.47
C LEU A 137 14.32 -18.46 -5.62
N PHE A 138 15.00 -17.31 -5.62
CA PHE A 138 16.17 -17.10 -4.78
C PHE A 138 15.82 -17.21 -3.29
N PHE A 139 14.80 -16.50 -2.82
CA PHE A 139 14.40 -16.55 -1.41
C PHE A 139 13.99 -17.95 -0.97
N LYS A 140 13.26 -18.71 -1.81
CA LYS A 140 12.90 -20.10 -1.51
C LYS A 140 14.12 -20.97 -1.28
N ARG A 141 15.14 -20.86 -2.15
CA ARG A 141 16.40 -21.61 -2.01
C ARG A 141 17.14 -21.24 -0.74
N ILE A 142 17.19 -19.96 -0.38
CA ILE A 142 17.82 -19.51 0.87
C ILE A 142 17.04 -20.00 2.11
N ALA A 143 15.72 -19.96 2.07
CA ALA A 143 14.87 -20.53 3.14
C ALA A 143 15.15 -22.02 3.33
N ASP A 144 15.16 -22.80 2.24
CA ASP A 144 15.48 -24.23 2.25
C ASP A 144 16.86 -24.52 2.87
N MET A 145 17.86 -23.69 2.56
CA MET A 145 19.20 -23.81 3.16
C MET A 145 19.16 -23.57 4.67
N TYR A 146 18.45 -22.56 5.16
CA TYR A 146 18.30 -22.30 6.59
C TYR A 146 17.55 -23.44 7.29
N GLU A 147 16.44 -23.92 6.72
CA GLU A 147 15.66 -25.04 7.28
C GLU A 147 16.48 -26.32 7.36
N LYS A 148 17.20 -26.68 6.29
CA LYS A 148 18.12 -27.83 6.24
C LYS A 148 19.19 -27.77 7.33
N ASN A 149 19.61 -26.56 7.70
CA ASN A 149 20.59 -26.34 8.77
C ASN A 149 19.96 -26.15 10.17
N GLY A 150 18.66 -26.40 10.29
CA GLY A 150 17.94 -26.49 11.56
C GLY A 150 17.47 -25.14 12.11
N ILE A 151 17.30 -24.13 11.26
CA ILE A 151 16.55 -22.92 11.59
C ILE A 151 15.07 -23.23 11.47
N ASN A 152 14.33 -23.08 12.57
CA ASN A 152 12.92 -23.44 12.68
C ASN A 152 12.08 -22.32 13.31
N VAL A 153 12.51 -21.08 13.09
CA VAL A 153 11.73 -19.87 13.38
C VAL A 153 11.22 -19.29 12.06
N PRO A 154 10.12 -18.52 12.07
CA PRO A 154 9.55 -18.00 10.84
C PRO A 154 10.54 -17.08 10.09
N PHE A 155 10.47 -17.11 8.76
CA PHE A 155 11.29 -16.26 7.90
C PHE A 155 10.60 -14.92 7.61
N TYR A 156 11.41 -13.88 7.40
CA TYR A 156 10.93 -12.60 6.90
C TYR A 156 11.88 -12.01 5.87
N ILE A 157 11.36 -11.03 5.11
CA ILE A 157 12.14 -10.20 4.20
C ILE A 157 11.82 -8.72 4.40
N ASN A 158 12.78 -7.85 4.09
CA ASN A 158 12.60 -6.41 4.03
C ASN A 158 12.76 -5.88 2.59
N SER A 159 12.20 -4.70 2.34
CA SER A 159 12.24 -4.07 1.01
C SER A 159 12.11 -2.54 1.11
N THR A 160 12.70 -1.84 0.13
CA THR A 160 12.78 -0.37 0.01
C THR A 160 11.46 0.37 -0.31
N GLY A 161 10.31 -0.21 0.03
CA GLY A 161 8.97 0.37 -0.16
C GLY A 161 8.34 0.08 -1.54
N PRO A 162 7.19 0.71 -1.87
CA PRO A 162 6.37 0.30 -2.99
C PRO A 162 6.82 0.85 -4.36
N PRO A 163 6.39 0.23 -5.48
CA PRO A 163 5.74 -1.08 -5.45
C PRO A 163 6.76 -2.07 -4.90
N PHE A 164 6.32 -2.96 -4.00
CA PHE A 164 7.23 -3.95 -3.46
C PHE A 164 7.85 -4.67 -4.67
N PRO A 165 9.18 -4.79 -4.76
CA PRO A 165 9.85 -5.43 -5.89
C PRO A 165 9.50 -6.90 -6.00
N HIS A 166 8.80 -7.45 -5.01
CA HIS A 166 8.33 -8.83 -4.95
C HIS A 166 6.80 -8.88 -5.05
N ASP A 167 6.30 -9.92 -5.70
CA ASP A 167 4.89 -10.29 -5.61
C ASP A 167 4.64 -11.00 -4.26
N PRO A 168 3.79 -10.44 -3.36
CA PRO A 168 3.45 -11.10 -2.12
C PRO A 168 2.89 -12.51 -2.31
N ALA A 169 2.11 -12.75 -3.37
CA ALA A 169 1.49 -14.06 -3.60
C ALA A 169 2.53 -15.16 -3.83
N LEU A 170 3.67 -14.84 -4.47
CA LEU A 170 4.77 -15.78 -4.70
C LEU A 170 5.55 -16.12 -3.43
N LEU A 171 5.42 -15.31 -2.38
CA LEU A 171 6.19 -15.45 -1.14
C LEU A 171 5.38 -16.06 0.01
N ASP A 172 4.04 -16.07 -0.10
CA ASP A 172 3.12 -16.46 0.97
C ASP A 172 3.36 -17.87 1.53
N GLU A 173 3.92 -18.78 0.73
CA GLU A 173 4.16 -20.17 1.13
C GLU A 173 5.30 -20.31 2.15
N PHE A 174 6.33 -19.44 2.10
CA PHE A 174 7.56 -19.65 2.88
C PHE A 174 8.08 -18.38 3.60
N VAL A 175 7.51 -17.21 3.32
CA VAL A 175 7.81 -15.97 4.04
C VAL A 175 6.66 -15.64 4.99
N ALA A 176 6.91 -15.75 6.29
CA ALA A 176 5.90 -15.50 7.31
C ALA A 176 5.61 -14.00 7.53
N LEU A 177 6.59 -13.13 7.25
CA LEU A 177 6.45 -11.69 7.41
C LEU A 177 7.18 -10.93 6.29
N ARG A 178 6.49 -9.94 5.73
CA ARG A 178 7.10 -8.95 4.84
C ARG A 178 7.14 -7.63 5.56
N THR A 179 8.26 -6.93 5.47
CA THR A 179 8.44 -5.64 6.10
C THR A 179 8.86 -4.57 5.11
N ALA A 180 8.55 -3.31 5.41
CA ALA A 180 8.96 -2.17 4.59
C ALA A 180 10.05 -1.34 5.27
N ASP A 181 10.93 -0.78 4.45
CA ASP A 181 12.00 0.09 4.88
C ASP A 181 11.63 1.55 4.62
N ILE A 182 11.50 2.32 5.70
CA ILE A 182 10.84 3.62 5.71
C ILE A 182 11.88 4.72 6.01
N TYR A 183 12.35 5.37 4.95
CA TYR A 183 13.41 6.38 4.99
C TYR A 183 12.99 7.79 4.53
N TYR A 184 11.70 8.05 4.35
CA TYR A 184 11.20 9.30 3.79
C TYR A 184 11.33 10.49 4.76
N LEU A 185 11.99 11.58 4.31
CA LEU A 185 12.10 12.84 5.07
C LEU A 185 11.17 13.95 4.57
N LYS A 186 10.93 13.99 3.26
CA LYS A 186 10.08 15.04 2.69
C LYS A 186 8.65 14.79 3.14
N LYS A 187 8.05 15.77 3.81
CA LYS A 187 6.72 15.71 4.42
C LYS A 187 5.66 15.02 3.56
N GLU A 188 5.48 15.47 2.33
CA GLU A 188 4.49 14.92 1.41
C GLU A 188 4.80 13.46 1.02
N LYS A 189 6.08 13.14 0.81
CA LYS A 189 6.52 11.77 0.52
C LYS A 189 6.34 10.87 1.74
N LEU A 190 6.64 11.37 2.94
CA LEU A 190 6.46 10.65 4.19
C LEU A 190 5.00 10.29 4.37
N ILE A 191 4.06 11.24 4.31
CA ILE A 191 2.63 10.95 4.48
C ILE A 191 2.17 9.93 3.43
N ASN A 192 2.39 10.22 2.14
CA ASN A 192 1.84 9.38 1.07
C ASN A 192 2.45 7.99 1.05
N MET A 193 3.78 7.87 1.16
CA MET A 193 4.45 6.58 1.03
C MET A 193 4.37 5.75 2.31
N LEU A 194 4.42 6.37 3.50
CA LEU A 194 4.26 5.63 4.76
C LEU A 194 2.86 5.00 4.83
N THR A 195 1.83 5.75 4.48
CA THR A 195 0.45 5.23 4.41
C THR A 195 0.31 4.15 3.35
N LEU A 196 0.97 4.29 2.19
CA LEU A 196 0.85 3.33 1.11
C LEU A 196 1.49 2.00 1.50
N ASN A 197 2.68 2.07 2.11
CA ASN A 197 3.35 0.91 2.70
C ASN A 197 2.45 0.23 3.75
N ALA A 198 1.87 1.00 4.68
CA ALA A 198 1.02 0.45 5.72
C ALA A 198 -0.19 -0.30 5.14
N LYS A 199 -0.85 0.33 4.16
CA LYS A 199 -2.06 -0.20 3.54
C LYS A 199 -1.78 -1.39 2.63
N LEU A 200 -0.67 -1.37 1.89
CA LEU A 200 -0.24 -2.53 1.10
C LEU A 200 0.13 -3.70 1.99
N LEU A 201 0.98 -3.49 3.00
CA LEU A 201 1.32 -4.55 3.96
C LEU A 201 0.07 -5.10 4.67
N LYS A 202 -0.90 -4.25 5.02
CA LYS A 202 -2.16 -4.72 5.61
C LYS A 202 -2.93 -5.64 4.64
N ALA A 203 -2.93 -5.30 3.36
CA ALA A 203 -3.59 -6.09 2.34
C ALA A 203 -2.79 -7.33 1.92
N THR A 204 -1.50 -7.43 2.26
CA THR A 204 -0.61 -8.46 1.72
C THR A 204 0.25 -9.17 2.76
N ALA A 205 0.10 -8.92 4.07
CA ALA A 205 0.89 -9.57 5.11
C ALA A 205 0.06 -9.76 6.39
N PRO A 206 0.39 -10.73 7.24
CA PRO A 206 -0.33 -10.97 8.49
C PRO A 206 -0.13 -9.86 9.52
N ALA A 207 0.96 -9.08 9.41
CA ALA A 207 1.24 -7.94 10.25
C ALA A 207 1.88 -6.82 9.44
N VAL A 208 1.58 -5.58 9.82
CA VAL A 208 2.12 -4.36 9.22
C VAL A 208 3.33 -3.91 10.02
N VAL A 209 4.54 -4.21 9.56
CA VAL A 209 5.78 -3.90 10.29
C VAL A 209 6.76 -3.16 9.38
N ALA A 210 7.41 -2.14 9.94
CA ALA A 210 8.58 -1.54 9.30
C ALA A 210 9.85 -2.27 9.77
N GLY A 211 10.54 -2.93 8.84
CA GLY A 211 11.75 -3.72 9.10
C GLY A 211 12.94 -2.82 9.38
N GLU A 212 12.99 -1.71 8.65
CA GLU A 212 13.83 -0.58 8.96
C GLU A 212 12.99 0.70 9.01
N PHE A 213 12.89 1.31 10.18
CA PHE A 213 12.27 2.61 10.37
C PHE A 213 13.34 3.60 10.75
N ARG A 214 13.56 4.58 9.89
CA ARG A 214 14.66 5.52 10.02
C ARG A 214 14.73 6.15 11.42
N CYS A 215 15.90 6.05 12.03
CA CYS A 215 16.35 6.94 13.09
C CYS A 215 17.83 7.29 12.85
N GLY A 216 18.19 8.57 12.99
CA GLY A 216 19.46 9.10 12.49
C GLY A 216 19.44 9.45 11.00
N THR A 217 20.64 9.64 10.42
CA THR A 217 20.79 10.14 9.04
C THR A 217 22.08 9.68 8.37
N PHE A 218 22.05 9.40 7.07
CA PHE A 218 23.24 9.07 6.27
C PHE A 218 24.09 10.31 5.89
N SER A 219 23.48 11.50 5.87
CA SER A 219 24.04 12.72 5.24
C SER A 219 24.21 13.89 6.19
N GLY A 220 24.20 13.65 7.51
CA GLY A 220 24.36 14.71 8.51
C GLY A 220 23.18 15.68 8.63
N HIS A 221 22.03 15.42 7.98
CA HIS A 221 20.80 16.18 8.23
C HIS A 221 20.45 16.22 9.72
N GLU A 222 20.18 17.42 10.23
CA GLU A 222 19.76 17.60 11.62
C GLU A 222 18.43 16.87 11.88
N MET A 223 18.46 15.85 12.75
CA MET A 223 17.26 15.15 13.19
C MET A 223 16.79 15.75 14.52
N ARG A 224 15.64 16.43 14.50
CA ARG A 224 15.06 17.05 15.69
C ARG A 224 14.09 16.09 16.39
N ALA A 225 13.98 16.19 17.72
CA ALA A 225 13.06 15.39 18.51
C ALA A 225 11.60 15.46 18.00
N ASN A 226 11.14 16.63 17.55
CA ASN A 226 9.79 16.78 17.01
C ASN A 226 9.55 15.95 15.74
N LEU A 227 10.56 15.77 14.89
CA LEU A 227 10.42 14.96 13.68
C LEU A 227 10.18 13.48 14.03
N TYR A 228 10.84 12.96 15.07
CA TYR A 228 10.59 11.60 15.55
C TYR A 228 9.18 11.44 16.13
N LYS A 229 8.68 12.44 16.87
CA LYS A 229 7.29 12.47 17.34
C LYS A 229 6.31 12.45 16.17
N TYR A 230 6.55 13.29 15.17
CA TYR A 230 5.73 13.38 13.97
C TYR A 230 5.69 12.07 13.20
N GLN A 231 6.85 11.45 12.97
CA GLN A 231 6.95 10.13 12.35
C GLN A 231 6.22 9.06 13.17
N ALA A 232 6.31 9.12 14.50
CA ALA A 232 5.62 8.21 15.40
C ALA A 232 4.10 8.32 15.30
N LEU A 233 3.59 9.54 15.36
CA LEU A 233 2.18 9.83 15.15
C LEU A 233 1.67 9.28 13.82
N LEU A 234 2.43 9.44 12.73
CA LEU A 234 2.03 8.95 11.42
C LEU A 234 2.01 7.42 11.33
N TRP A 235 3.06 6.71 11.76
CA TRP A 235 3.03 5.24 11.70
C TRP A 235 1.95 4.65 12.61
N MET A 236 1.70 5.28 13.77
CA MET A 236 0.61 4.89 14.65
C MET A 236 -0.77 5.21 14.04
N ALA A 237 -0.91 6.35 13.36
CA ALA A 237 -2.15 6.72 12.69
C ALA A 237 -2.53 5.73 11.60
N TYR A 238 -1.56 5.23 10.84
CA TYR A 238 -1.80 4.43 9.63
C TYR A 238 -1.66 2.91 9.80
N GLY A 239 -1.41 2.45 11.03
CA GLY A 239 -1.70 1.06 11.39
C GLY A 239 -0.53 0.11 11.29
N TYR A 240 0.71 0.61 11.38
CA TYR A 240 1.85 -0.26 11.62
C TYR A 240 1.71 -0.89 12.99
N HIS A 241 1.68 -2.21 13.08
CA HIS A 241 1.68 -2.97 14.33
C HIS A 241 2.96 -2.69 15.14
N GLY A 242 4.08 -2.43 14.45
CA GLY A 242 5.34 -2.07 15.08
C GLY A 242 6.38 -1.56 14.08
N VAL A 243 7.44 -0.97 14.61
CA VAL A 243 8.56 -0.45 13.81
C VAL A 243 9.88 -0.86 14.45
N ASN A 244 10.86 -1.27 13.62
CA ASN A 244 12.22 -1.53 14.06
C ASN A 244 13.11 -0.33 13.72
N TYR A 245 13.64 0.36 14.73
CA TYR A 245 14.39 1.60 14.53
C TYR A 245 15.80 1.34 13.97
N PHE A 246 16.01 1.71 12.70
CA PHE A 246 17.29 1.56 12.01
C PHE A 246 18.00 2.92 11.85
N MET A 247 19.18 3.16 12.43
CA MET A 247 19.89 2.31 13.41
C MET A 247 19.68 2.82 14.82
N ILE A 248 19.42 1.93 15.77
CA ILE A 248 19.29 2.30 17.18
C ILE A 248 20.61 2.80 17.80
N VAL A 249 21.76 2.29 17.33
CA VAL A 249 23.11 2.71 17.74
C VAL A 249 23.84 3.37 16.58
N GLU A 250 24.50 4.49 16.85
CA GLU A 250 25.24 5.30 15.89
C GLU A 250 26.40 4.50 15.30
N ARG A 251 26.63 4.71 14.00
CA ARG A 251 27.81 4.21 13.30
C ARG A 251 28.49 5.35 12.54
N HIS A 252 29.72 5.15 12.10
CA HIS A 252 30.57 6.15 11.45
C HIS A 252 29.90 6.97 10.31
N ARG A 253 28.95 6.40 9.55
CA ARG A 253 28.20 7.13 8.50
C ARG A 253 26.70 7.29 8.80
N TRP A 254 26.29 7.10 10.06
CA TRP A 254 24.89 7.20 10.47
C TRP A 254 24.75 7.88 11.84
N PRO A 255 25.08 9.18 11.96
CA PRO A 255 24.95 9.92 13.21
C PRO A 255 23.49 10.17 13.63
N ASN A 256 23.33 10.68 14.85
CA ASN A 256 22.06 11.19 15.41
C ASN A 256 21.01 10.11 15.67
N THR A 257 21.45 8.89 15.95
CA THR A 257 20.62 7.76 16.41
C THR A 257 20.27 7.92 17.90
N PRO A 258 19.37 7.10 18.46
CA PRO A 258 19.04 7.17 19.89
C PRO A 258 20.24 6.98 20.84
N ILE A 259 21.21 6.15 20.45
CA ILE A 259 22.40 5.80 21.23
C ILE A 259 23.64 6.10 20.39
N ASP A 260 24.57 6.90 20.90
CA ASP A 260 25.79 7.25 20.16
C ASP A 260 26.81 6.10 20.08
N ALA A 261 27.90 6.31 19.34
CA ALA A 261 28.87 5.26 19.01
C ALA A 261 29.66 4.73 20.24
N VAL A 262 29.57 5.40 21.39
CA VAL A 262 30.19 4.98 22.65
C VAL A 262 29.15 4.59 23.72
N GLY A 263 27.89 4.45 23.34
CA GLY A 263 26.82 3.94 24.20
C GLY A 263 26.07 5.00 25.02
N ARG A 264 26.25 6.30 24.75
CA ARG A 264 25.56 7.38 25.47
C ARG A 264 24.23 7.72 24.80
N PRO A 265 23.22 8.13 25.57
CA PRO A 265 21.96 8.59 24.99
C PRO A 265 22.12 9.91 24.24
N PHE A 266 21.59 10.00 23.02
CA PHE A 266 21.53 11.23 22.24
C PHE A 266 20.36 12.14 22.67
N ILE A 267 20.34 13.41 22.21
CA ILE A 267 19.34 14.41 22.61
C ILE A 267 17.89 13.96 22.36
N ALA A 268 17.67 13.13 21.34
CA ALA A 268 16.36 12.60 20.98
C ALA A 268 15.92 11.40 21.86
N ASN A 269 16.78 10.82 22.70
CA ASN A 269 16.47 9.62 23.49
C ASN A 269 15.21 9.77 24.35
N LYS A 270 14.96 10.97 24.92
CA LYS A 270 13.73 11.24 25.69
C LYS A 270 12.48 11.06 24.83
N MET A 271 12.52 11.49 23.57
CA MET A 271 11.40 11.33 22.64
C MET A 271 11.15 9.85 22.32
N PHE A 272 12.19 9.06 22.07
CA PHE A 272 12.04 7.61 21.86
C PHE A 272 11.42 6.92 23.08
N LYS A 273 11.84 7.26 24.30
CA LYS A 273 11.21 6.76 25.53
C LYS A 273 9.74 7.13 25.64
N GLN A 274 9.36 8.35 25.22
CA GLN A 274 7.95 8.77 25.18
C GLN A 274 7.14 7.95 24.17
N ILE A 275 7.67 7.78 22.94
CA ILE A 275 7.01 7.00 21.89
C ILE A 275 6.82 5.54 22.32
N ILE A 276 7.88 4.90 22.81
CA ILE A 276 7.84 3.50 23.29
C ILE A 276 6.93 3.38 24.51
N GLY A 277 6.95 4.36 25.41
CA GLY A 277 6.05 4.41 26.57
C GLY A 277 4.58 4.46 26.15
N ALA A 278 4.24 5.32 25.18
CA ALA A 278 2.88 5.38 24.62
C ALA A 278 2.47 4.06 23.97
N TYR A 279 3.35 3.45 23.17
CA TYR A 279 3.10 2.16 22.53
C TYR A 279 2.86 1.05 23.55
N ASN A 280 3.70 0.94 24.59
CA ASN A 280 3.60 -0.13 25.60
C ASN A 280 2.46 0.07 26.62
N LYS A 281 1.88 1.27 26.70
CA LYS A 281 0.81 1.60 27.64
C LYS A 281 -0.54 0.99 27.23
N ILE A 282 -0.69 0.68 25.95
CA ILE A 282 -1.88 0.05 25.37
C ILE A 282 -1.45 -1.20 24.59
N ASP A 283 -2.39 -2.10 24.34
CA ASP A 283 -2.17 -3.17 23.35
C ASP A 283 -2.33 -2.60 21.94
N TYR A 284 -1.39 -1.75 21.54
CA TYR A 284 -1.45 -1.01 20.29
C TYR A 284 -1.64 -1.93 19.06
N PRO A 285 -0.94 -3.08 18.93
CA PRO A 285 -1.18 -4.04 17.83
C PRO A 285 -2.61 -4.54 17.72
N ARG A 286 -3.35 -4.65 18.84
CA ARG A 286 -4.77 -4.97 18.80
C ARG A 286 -5.57 -3.87 18.12
N PHE A 287 -5.32 -2.59 18.43
CA PHE A 287 -6.02 -1.49 17.77
C PHE A 287 -5.87 -1.50 16.26
N THR A 288 -4.68 -1.81 15.74
CA THR A 288 -4.43 -1.78 14.29
C THR A 288 -5.24 -2.80 13.49
N GLN A 289 -5.74 -3.85 14.15
CA GLN A 289 -6.65 -4.85 13.56
C GLN A 289 -8.09 -4.33 13.45
N HIS A 290 -8.45 -3.31 14.23
CA HIS A 290 -9.80 -2.74 14.30
C HIS A 290 -9.87 -1.31 13.72
N SER A 291 -9.23 -1.09 12.57
CA SER A 291 -9.34 0.19 11.86
C SER A 291 -10.76 0.42 11.36
N VAL A 292 -11.33 1.60 11.61
CA VAL A 292 -12.67 1.93 11.16
C VAL A 292 -12.63 2.47 9.74
N ALA A 293 -12.84 1.60 8.75
CA ALA A 293 -12.93 1.95 7.32
C ALA A 293 -14.23 1.41 6.72
N ASP A 294 -14.68 2.03 5.62
CA ASP A 294 -15.88 1.63 4.87
C ASP A 294 -15.60 1.49 3.37
N ILE A 295 -14.35 1.72 2.94
CA ILE A 295 -14.00 1.84 1.53
C ILE A 295 -12.80 0.94 1.24
N ASN A 296 -12.93 0.11 0.22
CA ASN A 296 -11.82 -0.51 -0.47
C ASN A 296 -11.41 0.35 -1.68
N LEU A 297 -10.11 0.59 -1.86
CA LEU A 297 -9.54 1.03 -3.13
C LEU A 297 -8.85 -0.17 -3.78
N LEU A 298 -9.21 -0.49 -5.02
CA LEU A 298 -8.53 -1.57 -5.75
C LEU A 298 -7.06 -1.19 -5.97
N TRP A 299 -6.16 -2.08 -5.57
CA TRP A 299 -4.75 -2.04 -5.91
C TRP A 299 -4.37 -3.27 -6.72
N TYR A 300 -4.30 -3.12 -8.04
CA TYR A 300 -3.96 -4.21 -8.96
C TYR A 300 -2.52 -4.06 -9.46
N ARG A 301 -1.70 -5.09 -9.24
CA ARG A 301 -0.25 -5.05 -9.49
C ARG A 301 0.11 -4.69 -10.95
N PRO A 302 -0.53 -5.27 -11.99
CA PRO A 302 -0.29 -4.86 -13.38
C PRO A 302 -0.63 -3.40 -13.69
N HIS A 303 -1.62 -2.79 -13.02
CA HIS A 303 -1.87 -1.35 -13.19
C HIS A 303 -0.73 -0.51 -12.63
N ALA A 304 -0.07 -0.96 -11.56
CA ALA A 304 1.10 -0.28 -11.02
C ALA A 304 2.28 -0.33 -12.00
N PHE A 305 2.47 -1.44 -12.73
CA PHE A 305 3.50 -1.55 -13.78
C PHE A 305 3.16 -0.74 -15.03
N ALA A 306 1.89 -0.67 -15.42
CA ALA A 306 1.46 0.19 -16.52
C ALA A 306 1.78 1.67 -16.30
N ASN A 307 2.01 2.08 -15.05
CA ASN A 307 2.35 3.44 -14.67
C ASN A 307 3.88 3.67 -14.54
N LYS A 308 4.70 2.64 -14.76
CA LYS A 308 6.16 2.73 -14.71
C LYS A 308 6.75 3.07 -16.08
N ALA A 309 7.83 3.86 -16.07
CA ALA A 309 8.60 4.14 -17.28
C ALA A 309 9.45 2.96 -17.75
N ALA A 310 9.82 2.02 -16.86
CA ALA A 310 10.53 0.78 -17.22
C ALA A 310 10.18 -0.33 -16.20
N PRO A 311 10.21 -1.63 -16.56
CA PRO A 311 10.02 -2.71 -15.57
C PRO A 311 11.09 -2.61 -14.47
N LEU A 312 12.25 -2.11 -14.92
CA LEU A 312 13.54 -1.94 -14.29
C LEU A 312 13.65 -0.67 -13.42
N GLU A 313 12.62 0.19 -13.37
CA GLU A 313 12.64 1.38 -12.52
C GLU A 313 12.23 1.01 -11.07
N PRO A 314 13.07 1.30 -10.05
CA PRO A 314 12.74 1.08 -8.65
C PRO A 314 11.68 2.07 -8.12
N GLY A 315 11.33 3.10 -8.90
CA GLY A 315 10.43 4.16 -8.45
C GLY A 315 8.95 3.84 -8.69
N PHE A 316 8.15 3.84 -7.61
CA PHE A 316 6.72 4.18 -7.75
C PHE A 316 6.58 5.68 -7.92
N ASP A 317 6.01 6.10 -9.05
CA ASP A 317 5.63 7.49 -9.22
C ASP A 317 4.23 7.72 -8.66
N MET A 318 4.15 8.52 -7.59
CA MET A 318 2.89 8.96 -6.98
C MET A 318 2.28 10.17 -7.70
N LYS A 319 2.62 10.47 -8.96
CA LYS A 319 2.01 11.59 -9.70
C LYS A 319 0.48 11.49 -9.76
N ASP A 320 -0.17 12.64 -9.70
CA ASP A 320 -1.63 12.80 -9.74
C ASP A 320 -2.22 12.57 -11.15
N ASP A 321 -1.37 12.37 -12.16
CA ASP A 321 -1.81 12.05 -13.53
C ASP A 321 -2.34 10.62 -13.66
N TYR A 322 -2.07 9.77 -12.66
CA TYR A 322 -2.68 8.45 -12.53
C TYR A 322 -3.90 8.50 -11.61
N ASN A 323 -5.06 8.10 -12.13
CA ASN A 323 -6.34 8.19 -11.41
C ASN A 323 -6.30 7.47 -10.05
N ASN A 324 -5.69 6.29 -9.96
CA ASN A 324 -5.56 5.55 -8.70
C ASN A 324 -4.77 6.36 -7.65
N ASN A 325 -3.64 6.96 -8.03
CA ASN A 325 -2.84 7.81 -7.15
C ASN A 325 -3.60 9.06 -6.70
N LEU A 326 -4.34 9.69 -7.62
CA LEU A 326 -5.17 10.85 -7.31
C LEU A 326 -6.25 10.49 -6.27
N VAL A 327 -6.97 9.39 -6.49
CA VAL A 327 -8.00 8.91 -5.55
C VAL A 327 -7.39 8.56 -4.20
N TYR A 328 -6.29 7.81 -4.19
CA TYR A 328 -5.56 7.45 -2.98
C TYR A 328 -5.19 8.68 -2.14
N LYS A 329 -4.56 9.69 -2.75
CA LYS A 329 -4.20 10.93 -2.04
C LYS A 329 -5.44 11.72 -1.61
N SER A 330 -6.50 11.67 -2.41
CA SER A 330 -7.74 12.36 -2.11
C SER A 330 -8.44 11.77 -0.88
N LEU A 331 -8.45 10.45 -0.74
CA LEU A 331 -8.96 9.76 0.46
C LEU A 331 -8.17 10.18 1.71
N ILE A 332 -6.84 10.21 1.64
CA ILE A 332 -5.97 10.66 2.75
C ILE A 332 -6.27 12.12 3.13
N ARG A 333 -6.23 13.04 2.16
CA ARG A 333 -6.39 14.47 2.41
C ARG A 333 -7.83 14.84 2.84
N ALA A 334 -8.82 14.03 2.48
CA ALA A 334 -10.20 14.19 2.92
C ALA A 334 -10.49 13.50 4.26
N ASN A 335 -9.50 12.87 4.91
CA ASN A 335 -9.69 12.09 6.15
C ASN A 335 -10.75 11.00 6.01
N ILE A 336 -10.83 10.37 4.84
CA ILE A 336 -11.76 9.27 4.60
C ILE A 336 -11.01 7.96 4.81
N PRO A 337 -11.34 7.19 5.86
CA PRO A 337 -10.68 5.92 6.12
C PRO A 337 -11.01 4.89 5.03
N PHE A 338 -9.97 4.24 4.52
CA PHE A 338 -10.07 3.22 3.49
C PHE A 338 -9.01 2.15 3.70
N ASP A 339 -9.23 0.98 3.13
CA ASP A 339 -8.23 -0.07 2.96
C ASP A 339 -7.97 -0.32 1.47
N LEU A 340 -6.91 -1.07 1.19
CA LEU A 340 -6.67 -1.57 -0.17
C LEU A 340 -7.25 -2.97 -0.29
N TRP A 341 -7.91 -3.22 -1.41
CA TRP A 341 -8.15 -4.58 -1.86
C TRP A 341 -7.07 -4.95 -2.87
N TYR A 342 -6.29 -5.99 -2.56
CA TYR A 342 -5.22 -6.50 -3.40
C TYR A 342 -5.65 -7.88 -3.92
N PRO A 343 -6.10 -7.99 -5.18
CA PRO A 343 -6.52 -9.27 -5.74
C PRO A 343 -5.44 -10.34 -5.57
N ASN A 344 -5.86 -11.58 -5.35
CA ASN A 344 -4.99 -12.76 -5.14
C ASN A 344 -4.20 -12.79 -3.83
N SER A 345 -4.35 -11.79 -2.95
CA SER A 345 -3.83 -11.87 -1.58
C SER A 345 -4.84 -12.51 -0.64
N GLN A 346 -4.40 -13.50 0.15
CA GLN A 346 -5.21 -14.12 1.20
C GLN A 346 -5.54 -13.18 2.37
N PHE A 347 -4.80 -12.07 2.51
CA PHE A 347 -4.97 -11.09 3.60
C PHE A 347 -5.93 -9.96 3.25
N SER A 348 -6.49 -9.94 2.04
CA SER A 348 -7.45 -8.92 1.63
C SER A 348 -8.72 -9.55 1.07
N SER A 349 -9.86 -8.89 1.30
CA SER A 349 -11.16 -9.35 0.82
C SER A 349 -11.93 -8.18 0.25
N ILE A 350 -12.55 -8.37 -0.91
CA ILE A 350 -13.44 -7.38 -1.52
C ILE A 350 -14.64 -7.06 -0.61
N ASN A 351 -15.09 -8.05 0.17
CA ASN A 351 -16.26 -7.98 1.04
C ASN A 351 -15.97 -7.32 2.40
N SER A 352 -14.74 -6.87 2.66
CA SER A 352 -14.39 -6.23 3.94
C SER A 352 -15.15 -4.92 4.17
N HIS A 353 -15.57 -4.26 3.09
CA HIS A 353 -16.11 -2.91 3.11
C HIS A 353 -17.31 -2.76 2.14
N PRO A 354 -18.28 -1.87 2.41
CA PRO A 354 -19.48 -1.68 1.59
C PRO A 354 -19.27 -0.88 0.29
N TYR A 355 -18.12 -0.22 0.12
CA TYR A 355 -17.76 0.51 -1.08
C TYR A 355 -16.42 0.01 -1.66
N LEU A 356 -16.36 -0.16 -2.98
CA LEU A 356 -15.13 -0.42 -3.72
C LEU A 356 -14.93 0.70 -4.75
N ILE A 357 -13.75 1.32 -4.76
CA ILE A 357 -13.36 2.29 -5.79
C ILE A 357 -12.41 1.62 -6.79
N TYR A 358 -12.77 1.71 -8.06
CA TYR A 358 -11.96 1.33 -9.21
C TYR A 358 -11.50 2.59 -9.94
N ALA A 359 -10.20 2.86 -9.92
CA ALA A 359 -9.58 3.99 -10.62
C ALA A 359 -8.36 3.52 -11.47
N GLY A 360 -8.44 2.28 -11.95
CA GLY A 360 -7.40 1.62 -12.74
C GLY A 360 -7.55 1.81 -14.25
N HIS A 361 -6.81 1.00 -15.01
CA HIS A 361 -6.85 0.97 -16.48
C HIS A 361 -8.13 0.28 -17.00
N ASP A 362 -8.24 0.05 -18.30
CA ASP A 362 -9.39 -0.64 -18.90
C ASP A 362 -9.22 -2.17 -18.98
N PHE A 363 -8.23 -2.71 -18.29
CA PHE A 363 -7.94 -4.14 -18.28
C PHE A 363 -7.83 -4.73 -16.87
N ILE A 364 -8.24 -5.98 -16.68
CA ILE A 364 -8.06 -6.78 -15.44
C ILE A 364 -8.28 -8.26 -15.76
N GLU A 365 -7.85 -9.20 -14.89
CA GLU A 365 -8.21 -10.61 -15.11
C GLU A 365 -9.72 -10.85 -14.97
N GLU A 366 -10.25 -11.76 -15.81
CA GLU A 366 -11.68 -12.12 -15.87
C GLU A 366 -12.22 -12.50 -14.48
N GLN A 367 -11.49 -13.34 -13.75
CA GLN A 367 -11.86 -13.78 -12.40
C GLN A 367 -12.01 -12.62 -11.39
N ILE A 368 -11.19 -11.57 -11.54
CA ILE A 368 -11.26 -10.39 -10.67
C ILE A 368 -12.46 -9.54 -11.05
N ALA A 369 -12.74 -9.38 -12.34
CA ALA A 369 -13.94 -8.69 -12.83
C ALA A 369 -15.22 -9.40 -12.37
N ASP A 370 -15.26 -10.74 -12.42
CA ASP A 370 -16.37 -11.55 -11.93
C ASP A 370 -16.58 -11.36 -10.42
N ALA A 371 -15.51 -11.46 -9.62
CA ALA A 371 -15.57 -11.21 -8.18
C ALA A 371 -16.09 -9.80 -7.84
N MET A 372 -15.70 -8.80 -8.63
CA MET A 372 -16.23 -7.44 -8.51
C MET A 372 -17.74 -7.41 -8.78
N LEU A 373 -18.21 -8.00 -9.88
CA LEU A 373 -19.63 -8.02 -10.21
C LEU A 373 -20.46 -8.77 -9.13
N ASP A 374 -19.96 -9.90 -8.63
CA ASP A 374 -20.62 -10.67 -7.58
C ASP A 374 -20.72 -9.90 -6.26
N TYR A 375 -19.67 -9.15 -5.92
CA TYR A 375 -19.70 -8.22 -4.79
C TYR A 375 -20.81 -7.17 -4.95
N ALA A 376 -20.94 -6.55 -6.13
CA ALA A 376 -22.02 -5.60 -6.39
C ALA A 376 -23.40 -6.27 -6.28
N LYS A 377 -23.60 -7.41 -6.93
CA LYS A 377 -24.86 -8.17 -6.88
C LYS A 377 -25.27 -8.53 -5.46
N SER A 378 -24.29 -8.81 -4.60
CA SER A 378 -24.47 -9.16 -3.19
C SER A 378 -24.80 -7.98 -2.27
N GLY A 379 -24.80 -6.74 -2.76
CA GLY A 379 -25.13 -5.54 -1.99
C GLY A 379 -24.01 -4.49 -1.95
N GLY A 380 -22.84 -4.82 -2.48
CA GLY A 380 -21.72 -3.89 -2.60
C GLY A 380 -22.01 -2.71 -3.53
N THR A 381 -21.29 -1.61 -3.33
CA THR A 381 -21.29 -0.48 -4.28
C THR A 381 -19.91 -0.35 -4.91
N ILE A 382 -19.83 -0.43 -6.25
CA ILE A 382 -18.57 -0.21 -6.99
C ILE A 382 -18.61 1.17 -7.65
N ILE A 383 -17.54 1.93 -7.51
CA ILE A 383 -17.37 3.27 -8.08
C ILE A 383 -16.22 3.23 -9.09
N PHE A 384 -16.57 3.29 -10.37
CA PHE A 384 -15.63 3.39 -11.48
C PHE A 384 -15.33 4.85 -11.81
N LEU A 385 -14.05 5.18 -11.95
CA LEU A 385 -13.60 6.50 -12.43
C LEU A 385 -13.16 6.41 -13.88
N TYR A 386 -13.83 7.21 -14.73
CA TYR A 386 -13.63 7.36 -16.17
C TYR A 386 -13.80 6.11 -17.04
N ASN A 387 -13.45 4.94 -16.52
CA ASN A 387 -13.42 3.70 -17.26
C ASN A 387 -13.69 2.50 -16.34
N TYR A 388 -13.96 1.37 -16.96
CA TYR A 388 -14.15 0.07 -16.33
C TYR A 388 -13.38 -0.99 -17.12
N PRO A 389 -13.11 -2.17 -16.53
CA PRO A 389 -12.45 -3.26 -17.25
C PRO A 389 -13.26 -3.73 -18.46
N LYS A 390 -12.63 -3.73 -19.63
CA LYS A 390 -13.18 -4.15 -20.92
C LYS A 390 -12.37 -5.25 -21.58
N LYS A 391 -11.17 -5.52 -21.08
CA LYS A 391 -10.29 -6.57 -21.61
C LYS A 391 -9.44 -7.21 -20.52
N THR A 392 -8.91 -8.40 -20.79
CA THR A 392 -7.85 -9.00 -19.98
C THR A 392 -6.53 -8.26 -20.19
N ILE A 393 -5.51 -8.58 -19.39
CA ILE A 393 -4.18 -8.03 -19.64
C ILE A 393 -3.69 -8.37 -21.05
N THR A 394 -3.98 -9.57 -21.55
CA THR A 394 -3.64 -10.05 -22.90
C THR A 394 -4.52 -9.48 -24.03
N GLY A 395 -5.45 -8.57 -23.71
CA GLY A 395 -6.31 -7.92 -24.69
C GLY A 395 -7.59 -8.67 -25.08
N LYS A 396 -7.86 -9.86 -24.51
CA LYS A 396 -9.12 -10.58 -24.71
C LYS A 396 -10.28 -9.72 -24.20
N GLU A 397 -11.33 -9.53 -25.00
CA GLU A 397 -12.50 -8.75 -24.59
C GLU A 397 -13.18 -9.36 -23.36
N LEU A 398 -13.56 -8.49 -22.41
CA LEU A 398 -14.33 -8.84 -21.22
C LEU A 398 -15.75 -8.30 -21.33
N SER A 399 -16.72 -9.21 -21.32
CA SER A 399 -18.15 -8.87 -21.35
C SER A 399 -18.76 -8.62 -19.98
N VAL A 400 -18.04 -8.88 -18.88
CA VAL A 400 -18.55 -8.87 -17.49
C VAL A 400 -19.36 -7.61 -17.16
N PHE A 401 -18.89 -6.44 -17.57
CA PHE A 401 -19.60 -5.16 -17.37
C PHE A 401 -20.18 -4.56 -18.66
N GLY A 402 -20.02 -5.21 -19.82
CA GLY A 402 -20.33 -4.64 -21.13
C GLY A 402 -21.79 -4.20 -21.28
N ASP A 403 -22.72 -5.04 -20.85
CA ASP A 403 -24.17 -4.75 -20.89
C ASP A 403 -24.65 -3.91 -19.70
N LEU A 404 -23.79 -3.76 -18.70
CA LEU A 404 -24.10 -3.06 -17.45
C LEU A 404 -23.65 -1.60 -17.47
N LEU A 405 -22.53 -1.29 -18.13
CA LEU A 405 -21.89 0.02 -18.11
C LEU A 405 -21.80 0.65 -19.50
N LEU A 406 -22.27 1.89 -19.57
CA LEU A 406 -22.25 2.72 -20.77
C LEU A 406 -20.83 3.20 -21.08
N LYS A 407 -20.48 3.19 -22.38
CA LYS A 407 -19.27 3.83 -22.89
C LYS A 407 -19.47 5.37 -22.95
N PRO A 408 -18.43 6.17 -22.70
CA PRO A 408 -18.53 7.62 -22.85
C PRO A 408 -18.74 8.00 -24.33
N THR A 409 -19.55 9.02 -24.59
CA THR A 409 -19.87 9.53 -25.93
C THR A 409 -19.16 10.83 -26.28
N GLY A 410 -18.53 11.48 -25.30
CA GLY A 410 -17.79 12.72 -25.50
C GLY A 410 -17.03 13.14 -24.25
N GLY A 411 -16.24 14.21 -24.38
CA GLY A 411 -15.47 14.76 -23.28
C GLY A 411 -15.38 16.29 -23.33
N PHE A 412 -15.32 16.92 -22.16
CA PHE A 412 -15.17 18.37 -22.01
C PHE A 412 -14.02 18.68 -21.06
N ARG A 413 -12.93 19.26 -21.59
CA ARG A 413 -11.78 19.67 -20.78
C ARG A 413 -12.11 20.86 -19.88
N CYS A 414 -11.59 20.82 -18.66
CA CYS A 414 -11.88 21.76 -17.59
C CYS A 414 -10.59 22.30 -16.99
N SER A 415 -10.62 23.54 -16.49
CA SER A 415 -9.47 24.20 -15.85
C SER A 415 -9.82 24.90 -14.53
N ARG A 416 -11.07 24.78 -14.06
CA ARG A 416 -11.58 25.42 -12.85
C ARG A 416 -12.60 24.52 -12.16
N ASN A 417 -13.06 24.92 -10.98
CA ASN A 417 -14.12 24.22 -10.28
C ASN A 417 -15.48 24.46 -10.94
N TYR A 418 -16.30 23.41 -11.01
CA TYR A 418 -17.64 23.45 -11.58
C TYR A 418 -18.65 22.84 -10.62
N GLY A 419 -19.88 23.37 -10.63
CA GLY A 419 -21.02 22.71 -9.99
C GLY A 419 -21.59 21.63 -10.90
N ILE A 420 -21.71 20.41 -10.39
CA ILE A 420 -22.51 19.34 -11.01
C ILE A 420 -23.75 19.09 -10.16
N ASN A 421 -24.84 18.66 -10.78
CA ASN A 421 -26.10 18.41 -10.11
C ASN A 421 -26.39 16.91 -10.01
N PHE A 422 -26.90 16.46 -8.87
CA PHE A 422 -27.48 15.14 -8.68
C PHE A 422 -28.84 15.31 -8.00
N GLY A 423 -29.93 15.12 -8.75
CA GLY A 423 -31.26 15.55 -8.33
C GLY A 423 -31.27 17.05 -8.01
N TYR A 424 -31.64 17.40 -6.78
CA TYR A 424 -31.67 18.79 -6.27
C TYR A 424 -30.36 19.23 -5.60
N ARG A 425 -29.36 18.35 -5.49
CA ARG A 425 -28.08 18.66 -4.83
C ARG A 425 -27.08 19.15 -5.87
N THR A 426 -26.34 20.20 -5.54
CA THR A 426 -25.19 20.67 -6.32
C THR A 426 -23.90 20.33 -5.59
N ILE A 427 -22.93 19.76 -6.30
CA ILE A 427 -21.60 19.38 -5.79
C ILE A 427 -20.55 20.17 -6.55
N ASN A 428 -19.59 20.76 -5.84
CA ASN A 428 -18.44 21.38 -6.47
C ASN A 428 -17.41 20.31 -6.84
N VAL A 429 -17.03 20.25 -8.11
CA VAL A 429 -16.06 19.30 -8.65
C VAL A 429 -14.87 20.06 -9.22
N SER A 430 -13.67 19.64 -8.82
CA SER A 430 -12.43 20.04 -9.46
C SER A 430 -11.95 18.88 -10.31
N THR A 431 -11.94 19.04 -11.63
CA THR A 431 -11.53 17.97 -12.54
C THR A 431 -10.86 18.52 -13.79
N LYS A 432 -9.96 17.73 -14.38
CA LYS A 432 -9.34 18.04 -15.67
C LYS A 432 -10.30 17.83 -16.84
N MET A 433 -11.29 16.96 -16.69
CA MET A 433 -12.22 16.61 -17.78
C MET A 433 -13.54 16.05 -17.25
N PHE A 434 -14.64 16.38 -17.92
CA PHE A 434 -15.90 15.65 -17.81
C PHE A 434 -16.06 14.69 -18.99
N LEU A 435 -16.42 13.43 -18.75
CA LEU A 435 -16.90 12.51 -19.78
C LEU A 435 -18.43 12.52 -19.81
N ASP A 436 -19.00 12.59 -21.01
CA ASP A 436 -20.45 12.52 -21.22
C ASP A 436 -20.89 11.08 -21.50
N TYR A 437 -22.06 10.71 -20.98
CA TYR A 437 -22.67 9.40 -21.20
C TYR A 437 -24.07 9.56 -21.81
N LYS A 438 -24.34 8.79 -22.87
CA LYS A 438 -25.67 8.73 -23.46
C LYS A 438 -26.55 7.77 -22.67
N ILE A 439 -27.32 8.31 -21.73
CA ILE A 439 -28.29 7.52 -20.97
C ILE A 439 -29.48 7.17 -21.89
N PRO A 440 -29.93 5.90 -21.94
CA PRO A 440 -31.09 5.48 -22.73
C PRO A 440 -32.35 6.29 -22.40
N GLY A 441 -33.27 6.44 -23.37
CA GLY A 441 -34.49 7.24 -23.20
C GLY A 441 -35.39 6.77 -22.05
N ASP A 442 -35.40 5.45 -21.81
CA ASP A 442 -35.99 4.86 -20.60
C ASP A 442 -34.97 4.95 -19.44
N ASN A 443 -35.03 6.07 -18.71
CA ASN A 443 -34.06 6.45 -17.69
C ASN A 443 -34.38 5.88 -16.29
N SER A 444 -35.39 5.01 -16.14
CA SER A 444 -35.87 4.58 -14.80
C SER A 444 -34.77 3.95 -13.94
N ASP A 445 -33.80 3.30 -14.58
CA ASP A 445 -32.76 2.51 -13.92
C ASP A 445 -31.51 3.34 -13.57
N PHE A 446 -31.46 4.60 -14.01
CA PHE A 446 -30.29 5.46 -13.89
C PHE A 446 -30.55 6.69 -13.01
N GLN A 447 -29.69 6.91 -12.02
CA GLN A 447 -29.61 8.18 -11.30
C GLN A 447 -28.38 8.95 -11.77
N VAL A 448 -28.55 10.17 -12.25
CA VAL A 448 -27.55 10.82 -13.12
C VAL A 448 -26.92 12.05 -12.47
N PHE A 449 -25.60 12.16 -12.59
CA PHE A 449 -24.84 13.38 -12.33
C PHE A 449 -24.83 14.25 -13.59
N LYS A 450 -25.27 15.50 -13.49
CA LYS A 450 -25.42 16.41 -14.64
C LYS A 450 -24.48 17.60 -14.56
N PHE A 451 -23.86 17.94 -15.68
CA PHE A 451 -23.14 19.19 -15.89
C PHE A 451 -23.66 19.85 -17.15
N LYS A 452 -24.38 20.97 -17.00
CA LYS A 452 -25.11 21.60 -18.11
C LYS A 452 -26.05 20.58 -18.78
N HIS A 453 -25.82 20.25 -20.05
CA HIS A 453 -26.57 19.27 -20.84
C HIS A 453 -25.93 17.87 -20.86
N MET A 454 -24.75 17.71 -20.25
CA MET A 454 -24.01 16.44 -20.20
C MET A 454 -24.42 15.60 -19.00
N ASN A 455 -24.47 14.29 -19.17
CA ASN A 455 -24.57 13.30 -18.10
C ASN A 455 -23.14 12.87 -17.76
N VAL A 456 -22.57 13.45 -16.71
CA VAL A 456 -21.15 13.28 -16.35
C VAL A 456 -20.88 12.13 -15.39
N GLY A 457 -21.88 11.32 -15.14
CA GLY A 457 -21.81 10.11 -14.34
C GLY A 457 -23.21 9.58 -14.04
N TYR A 458 -23.30 8.34 -13.58
CA TYR A 458 -24.57 7.72 -13.24
C TYR A 458 -24.41 6.63 -12.19
N ILE A 459 -25.52 6.28 -11.56
CA ILE A 459 -25.69 5.12 -10.68
C ILE A 459 -26.68 4.19 -11.37
N ARG A 460 -26.32 2.92 -11.49
CA ARG A 460 -27.18 1.83 -11.95
C ARG A 460 -27.29 0.80 -10.84
N ASN A 461 -28.51 0.42 -10.48
CA ASN A 461 -28.73 -0.67 -9.53
C ASN A 461 -28.46 -2.00 -10.22
N VAL A 462 -27.82 -2.94 -9.51
CA VAL A 462 -27.59 -4.31 -9.96
C VAL A 462 -27.92 -5.24 -8.80
N GLU A 463 -29.06 -5.93 -8.93
CA GLU A 463 -29.62 -6.77 -7.86
C GLU A 463 -29.70 -6.02 -6.52
N LYS A 464 -28.93 -6.44 -5.50
CA LYS A 464 -28.97 -5.83 -4.17
C LYS A 464 -28.03 -4.62 -4.03
N GLY A 465 -27.11 -4.42 -4.97
CA GLY A 465 -26.11 -3.37 -4.89
C GLY A 465 -26.13 -2.44 -6.11
N ARG A 466 -24.99 -1.80 -6.35
CA ARG A 466 -24.91 -0.65 -7.27
C ARG A 466 -23.59 -0.59 -8.01
N LEU A 467 -23.67 -0.20 -9.29
CA LEU A 467 -22.54 0.25 -10.07
C LEU A 467 -22.64 1.76 -10.27
N VAL A 468 -21.56 2.48 -9.98
CA VAL A 468 -21.46 3.93 -10.12
C VAL A 468 -20.37 4.22 -11.13
N MET A 469 -20.69 5.00 -12.16
CA MET A 469 -19.73 5.46 -13.16
C MET A 469 -19.57 6.97 -13.03
N LEU A 470 -18.35 7.42 -12.76
CA LEU A 470 -18.02 8.84 -12.64
C LEU A 470 -17.13 9.27 -13.81
N GLY A 471 -17.61 10.21 -14.62
CA GLY A 471 -16.84 10.83 -15.70
C GLY A 471 -16.02 12.04 -15.24
N PHE A 472 -15.60 12.09 -13.98
CA PHE A 472 -14.84 13.20 -13.39
C PHE A 472 -13.98 12.72 -12.21
N ASP A 473 -12.99 13.54 -11.84
CA ASP A 473 -12.06 13.23 -10.75
C ASP A 473 -12.73 13.21 -9.37
N LEU A 474 -12.34 12.25 -8.53
CA LEU A 474 -12.57 12.32 -7.09
C LEU A 474 -11.37 13.02 -6.41
N THR A 475 -11.63 14.19 -5.86
CA THR A 475 -10.69 15.09 -5.18
C THR A 475 -11.13 15.31 -3.73
N PRO A 476 -10.28 15.87 -2.85
CA PRO A 476 -10.67 16.10 -1.46
C PRO A 476 -11.94 16.96 -1.29
N VAL A 477 -12.26 17.80 -2.29
CA VAL A 477 -13.41 18.72 -2.25
C VAL A 477 -14.74 18.03 -2.52
N ASN A 478 -14.77 17.02 -3.39
CA ASN A 478 -16.01 16.38 -3.85
C ASN A 478 -16.19 14.93 -3.38
N LEU A 479 -15.16 14.33 -2.80
CA LEU A 479 -15.18 12.93 -2.38
C LEU A 479 -16.27 12.64 -1.34
N GLU A 480 -16.29 13.38 -0.22
CA GLU A 480 -17.33 13.23 0.81
C GLU A 480 -18.75 13.51 0.28
N PRO A 481 -19.02 14.62 -0.45
CA PRO A 481 -20.33 14.87 -1.05
C PRO A 481 -20.82 13.74 -1.98
N VAL A 482 -19.93 13.19 -2.82
CA VAL A 482 -20.27 12.08 -3.72
C VAL A 482 -20.59 10.83 -2.92
N LEU A 483 -19.74 10.45 -1.96
CA LEU A 483 -19.98 9.27 -1.11
C LEU A 483 -21.27 9.43 -0.28
N SER A 484 -21.58 10.62 0.21
CA SER A 484 -22.82 10.93 0.93
C SER A 484 -24.07 10.71 0.07
N ILE A 485 -24.02 11.04 -1.22
CA ILE A 485 -25.09 10.71 -2.18
C ILE A 485 -25.27 9.20 -2.32
N LEU A 486 -24.17 8.45 -2.27
CA LEU A 486 -24.19 6.99 -2.26
C LEU A 486 -24.60 6.40 -0.89
N GLY A 487 -25.01 7.23 0.07
CA GLY A 487 -25.48 6.83 1.39
C GLY A 487 -24.38 6.59 2.42
N TRP A 488 -23.12 6.90 2.09
CA TRP A 488 -22.02 6.76 3.03
C TRP A 488 -22.17 7.76 4.18
N LYS A 489 -21.90 7.29 5.39
CA LYS A 489 -21.93 8.09 6.62
C LYS A 489 -20.63 7.82 7.37
N PRO A 490 -19.72 8.81 7.47
CA PRO A 490 -18.45 8.60 8.15
C PRO A 490 -18.63 8.28 9.64
N ALA A 491 -17.76 7.40 10.15
CA ALA A 491 -17.55 7.23 11.59
C ALA A 491 -16.79 8.41 12.21
N LEU A 492 -15.94 9.06 11.41
CA LEU A 492 -15.02 10.12 11.79
C LEU A 492 -15.13 11.29 10.80
N THR A 493 -15.32 12.51 11.30
CA THR A 493 -15.22 13.74 10.50
C THR A 493 -14.24 14.70 11.14
N SER A 494 -13.47 15.43 10.34
CA SER A 494 -12.39 16.28 10.82
C SER A 494 -12.26 17.55 10.00
N SER A 495 -11.58 18.56 10.55
CA SER A 495 -11.14 19.74 9.79
C SER A 495 -10.29 19.32 8.57
N SER A 496 -10.48 19.97 7.42
CA SER A 496 -9.89 19.57 6.13
C SER A 496 -8.36 19.70 6.02
N ASN A 497 -7.71 20.30 7.01
CA ASN A 497 -6.29 20.63 7.05
C ASN A 497 -5.51 19.85 8.13
N ILE A 498 -6.12 18.82 8.72
CA ILE A 498 -5.43 17.82 9.54
C ILE A 498 -5.50 16.45 8.88
N LEU A 499 -4.66 15.54 9.34
CA LEU A 499 -4.83 14.10 9.13
C LEU A 499 -5.47 13.49 10.38
N SER A 500 -6.46 12.63 10.21
CA SER A 500 -7.11 11.94 11.33
C SER A 500 -7.46 10.51 11.02
N THR A 501 -7.24 9.61 11.99
CA THR A 501 -7.57 8.19 11.89
C THR A 501 -8.21 7.69 13.17
N LEU A 502 -9.05 6.65 13.06
CA LEU A 502 -9.78 6.08 14.19
C LEU A 502 -9.67 4.56 14.18
N TYR A 503 -9.32 4.01 15.33
CA TYR A 503 -9.47 2.60 15.66
C TYR A 503 -10.54 2.46 16.75
N HIS A 504 -11.34 1.39 16.67
CA HIS A 504 -12.39 1.11 17.64
C HIS A 504 -12.44 -0.38 17.92
N ILE A 505 -12.14 -0.77 19.16
CA ILE A 505 -12.23 -2.16 19.62
C ILE A 505 -13.65 -2.39 20.13
N PRO A 506 -14.53 -3.12 19.42
CA PRO A 506 -15.94 -3.20 19.78
C PRO A 506 -16.19 -3.93 21.11
N GLU A 507 -15.34 -4.91 21.47
CA GLU A 507 -15.57 -5.73 22.65
C GLU A 507 -15.33 -4.97 23.97
N SER A 508 -14.33 -4.09 23.98
CA SER A 508 -14.02 -3.24 25.14
C SER A 508 -14.55 -1.81 24.99
N ASP A 509 -15.08 -1.47 23.82
CA ASP A 509 -15.54 -0.13 23.47
C ASP A 509 -14.43 0.92 23.68
N GLU A 510 -13.19 0.55 23.34
CA GLU A 510 -12.02 1.42 23.44
C GLU A 510 -11.74 2.09 22.08
N LEU A 511 -11.38 3.37 22.09
CA LEU A 511 -11.08 4.14 20.88
C LEU A 511 -9.65 4.66 20.90
N LEU A 512 -9.01 4.64 19.74
CA LEU A 512 -7.74 5.31 19.53
C LEU A 512 -7.89 6.28 18.35
N LEU A 513 -7.92 7.57 18.66
CA LEU A 513 -8.04 8.65 17.68
C LEU A 513 -6.68 9.33 17.52
N THR A 514 -6.21 9.42 16.28
CA THR A 514 -5.03 10.21 15.97
C THR A 514 -5.43 11.49 15.24
N MET A 515 -4.86 12.63 15.63
CA MET A 515 -5.03 13.92 14.96
C MET A 515 -3.65 14.53 14.72
N VAL A 516 -3.30 14.80 13.46
CA VAL A 516 -1.97 15.29 13.08
C VAL A 516 -2.09 16.53 12.21
N ASN A 517 -1.32 17.56 12.50
CA ASN A 517 -1.19 18.73 11.64
C ASN A 517 -0.02 18.53 10.67
N PRO A 518 -0.29 18.26 9.37
CA PRO A 518 0.76 18.19 8.35
C PRO A 518 1.20 19.59 7.88
N GLY A 519 0.60 20.67 8.37
CA GLY A 519 0.92 22.04 8.01
C GLY A 519 2.22 22.56 8.64
N ASP A 520 2.64 23.71 8.17
CA ASP A 520 3.81 24.44 8.70
C ASP A 520 3.39 25.55 9.69
N GLU A 521 2.08 25.75 9.87
CA GLU A 521 1.50 26.71 10.81
C GLU A 521 0.63 26.01 11.87
N PRO A 522 0.51 26.57 13.08
CA PRO A 522 -0.43 26.06 14.08
C PRO A 522 -1.87 26.09 13.57
N ILE A 523 -2.67 25.12 14.00
CA ILE A 523 -4.07 24.99 13.59
C ILE A 523 -4.97 24.68 14.78
N ASN A 524 -6.13 25.34 14.85
CA ASN A 524 -7.24 24.91 15.68
C ASN A 524 -8.00 23.81 14.95
N ALA A 525 -7.75 22.57 15.36
CA ALA A 525 -8.31 21.36 14.78
C ALA A 525 -9.60 20.97 15.50
N TYR A 526 -10.51 20.34 14.77
CA TYR A 526 -11.65 19.65 15.37
C TYR A 526 -11.92 18.32 14.69
N THR A 527 -12.45 17.39 15.47
CA THR A 527 -12.91 16.07 15.02
C THR A 527 -14.24 15.75 15.69
N SER A 528 -15.13 15.05 14.99
CA SER A 528 -16.36 14.50 15.57
C SER A 528 -16.56 13.03 15.20
N LEU A 529 -17.11 12.29 16.15
CA LEU A 529 -17.36 10.85 16.05
C LEU A 529 -18.86 10.61 15.83
N ASN A 530 -19.19 9.72 14.90
CA ASN A 530 -20.55 9.28 14.66
C ASN A 530 -20.85 8.05 15.52
N LYS A 531 -21.43 8.30 16.70
CA LYS A 531 -21.72 7.27 17.71
C LYS A 531 -22.60 6.14 17.18
N ASN A 532 -23.63 6.49 16.39
CA ASN A 532 -24.52 5.50 15.78
C ASN A 532 -23.77 4.54 14.85
N LYS A 533 -22.81 5.05 14.07
CA LYS A 533 -21.98 4.23 13.19
C LYS A 533 -21.01 3.35 13.98
N LEU A 534 -20.51 3.85 15.13
CA LEU A 534 -19.63 3.11 16.02
C LEU A 534 -20.38 2.15 16.97
N GLY A 535 -21.72 2.16 16.97
CA GLY A 535 -22.51 1.36 17.93
C GLY A 535 -22.30 1.77 19.40
N ILE A 536 -21.80 2.98 19.63
CA ILE A 536 -21.60 3.53 20.98
C ILE A 536 -22.94 4.14 21.41
N ALA A 537 -23.39 3.80 22.62
CA ALA A 537 -24.62 4.36 23.17
C ALA A 537 -24.58 5.90 23.17
N ASP A 538 -25.76 6.55 23.27
CA ASP A 538 -25.94 8.02 23.29
C ASP A 538 -25.41 8.69 24.59
N LEU A 539 -24.23 8.23 24.99
CA LEU A 539 -23.47 8.55 26.17
C LEU A 539 -22.64 9.81 25.95
N SER A 540 -22.38 10.54 27.02
CA SER A 540 -21.51 11.70 26.98
C SER A 540 -20.07 11.20 27.03
N LEU A 541 -19.27 11.46 25.98
CA LEU A 541 -17.84 11.12 26.01
C LEU A 541 -17.13 11.66 27.27
N ALA A 542 -17.62 12.77 27.83
CA ALA A 542 -17.07 13.35 29.06
C ALA A 542 -17.44 12.59 30.36
N GLN A 543 -18.53 11.84 30.38
CA GLN A 543 -19.02 11.17 31.59
C GLN A 543 -18.65 9.70 31.61
N ASP A 544 -18.58 9.06 30.45
CA ASP A 544 -18.48 7.61 30.33
C ASP A 544 -17.10 7.13 29.85
N TYR A 545 -16.22 8.05 29.45
CA TYR A 545 -14.87 7.74 29.01
C TYR A 545 -13.84 8.58 29.76
N SER A 546 -12.74 7.94 30.13
CA SER A 546 -11.49 8.62 30.35
C SER A 546 -10.78 8.85 29.02
N CYS A 547 -10.15 10.01 28.85
CA CYS A 547 -9.34 10.30 27.67
C CYS A 547 -7.95 10.80 28.05
N GLU A 548 -6.95 10.29 27.35
CA GLU A 548 -5.54 10.64 27.54
C GLU A 548 -4.83 10.83 26.21
N SER A 549 -4.00 11.88 26.10
CA SER A 549 -3.00 11.99 25.03
C SER A 549 -1.77 11.16 25.38
N LEU A 550 -1.62 9.99 24.75
CA LEU A 550 -0.60 9.00 25.12
C LEU A 550 0.84 9.50 24.94
N LEU A 551 1.12 10.29 23.90
CA LEU A 551 2.48 10.80 23.64
C LEU A 551 2.86 11.99 24.53
N ASP A 552 1.86 12.72 25.05
CA ASP A 552 2.10 13.88 25.92
C ASP A 552 1.93 13.52 27.42
N ASN A 553 1.41 12.33 27.73
CA ASN A 553 0.97 11.92 29.07
C ASN A 553 0.01 12.94 29.72
N GLU A 554 -0.88 13.49 28.91
CA GLU A 554 -1.82 14.54 29.31
C GLU A 554 -3.22 13.95 29.44
N LYS A 555 -3.81 13.99 30.64
CA LYS A 555 -5.23 13.66 30.83
C LYS A 555 -6.08 14.80 30.28
N ILE A 556 -7.10 14.46 29.50
CA ILE A 556 -8.04 15.44 28.93
C ILE A 556 -9.29 15.46 29.82
N GLU A 557 -9.38 16.47 30.67
CA GLU A 557 -10.44 16.58 31.70
C GLU A 557 -11.81 16.98 31.16
N SER A 558 -11.88 17.52 29.94
CA SER A 558 -13.15 17.84 29.30
C SER A 558 -13.12 17.53 27.81
N ILE A 559 -14.03 16.68 27.37
CA ILE A 559 -14.29 16.40 25.96
C ILE A 559 -15.72 16.82 25.68
N ASP A 560 -15.90 17.83 24.84
CA ASP A 560 -17.24 18.16 24.36
C ASP A 560 -17.80 16.91 23.65
N ALA A 561 -18.95 16.45 24.16
CA ALA A 561 -19.61 15.20 23.76
C ALA A 561 -19.93 15.13 22.25
N LYS A 562 -19.85 16.25 21.53
CA LYS A 562 -20.06 16.33 20.08
C LYS A 562 -18.77 16.56 19.28
N ARG A 563 -17.75 17.22 19.85
CA ARG A 563 -16.54 17.62 19.12
C ARG A 563 -15.31 17.63 20.01
N ILE A 564 -14.25 16.97 19.56
CA ILE A 564 -12.93 17.07 20.15
C ILE A 564 -12.23 18.26 19.49
N ARG A 565 -11.82 19.26 20.28
CA ARG A 565 -11.13 20.47 19.80
C ARG A 565 -9.76 20.56 20.42
N THR A 566 -8.76 20.92 19.62
CA THR A 566 -7.39 21.11 20.12
C THR A 566 -6.61 22.04 19.19
N THR A 567 -5.55 22.66 19.72
CA THR A 567 -4.58 23.41 18.91
C THR A 567 -3.39 22.50 18.63
N LEU A 568 -3.14 22.21 17.36
CA LEU A 568 -2.02 21.38 16.92
C LEU A 568 -0.89 22.28 16.40
N LYS A 569 0.33 22.04 16.88
CA LYS A 569 1.54 22.70 16.38
C LYS A 569 1.89 22.19 14.96
N PRO A 570 2.71 22.91 14.19
CA PRO A 570 3.23 22.42 12.92
C PRO A 570 3.91 21.07 13.06
N GLN A 571 3.58 20.11 12.19
CA GLN A 571 4.19 18.77 12.18
C GLN A 571 4.17 18.12 13.57
N ASP A 572 3.03 18.20 14.24
CA ASP A 572 2.77 17.61 15.56
C ASP A 572 1.32 17.09 15.58
N GLY A 573 0.93 16.46 16.67
CA GLY A 573 -0.38 15.84 16.78
C GLY A 573 -0.69 15.33 18.18
N LYS A 574 -1.85 14.68 18.28
CA LYS A 574 -2.36 14.03 19.47
C LYS A 574 -2.71 12.58 19.14
N LEU A 575 -2.32 11.67 20.03
CA LEU A 575 -2.74 10.27 20.01
C LEU A 575 -3.65 10.07 21.23
N LEU A 576 -4.95 10.17 20.99
CA LEU A 576 -5.98 10.21 22.01
C LEU A 576 -6.54 8.82 22.24
N TYR A 577 -6.35 8.32 23.45
CA TYR A 577 -6.88 7.04 23.88
C TYR A 577 -8.10 7.24 24.76
N PHE A 578 -9.23 6.70 24.32
CA PHE A 578 -10.49 6.72 25.05
C PHE A 578 -10.74 5.35 25.64
N LYS A 579 -10.86 5.31 26.96
CA LYS A 579 -11.18 4.09 27.71
C LYS A 579 -12.47 4.30 28.46
N LYS A 580 -13.43 3.40 28.23
CA LYS A 580 -14.71 3.37 28.93
C LYS A 580 -14.50 3.17 30.44
N LEU A 581 -15.22 3.95 31.25
CA LEU A 581 -15.11 3.96 32.71
C LEU A 581 -15.85 2.79 33.39
#